data_AF-A0A1Y4DJQ4-F1
#
_entry.id   AF-A0A1Y4DJQ4-F1
#
_cell.length_a   1.000
_cell.length_b   1.000
_cell.length_c   1.000
_cell.angle_alpha   90.00
_cell.angle_beta   90.00
_cell.angle_gamma   90.00
#
_symmetry.space_group_name_H-M   'P 1'
#
loop_
_entity.id
_entity.type
_entity.pdbx_description
1 polymer ?
#
loop_
_entity_poly.entity_id
_entity_poly.type
_entity_poly.pdbx_seq_one_letter_code
_entity_poly.pdbx_strand_id
1 'polypeptide(L)'
;MAEIHKLLNQARLIIEKVKVSRNESRLRGEQFNIFHACGVNHYETTHSTILAEFLNPEGSHGQGDTYLKEFLSVVGDIGFSSAFDTSESSVSTEYSTSSGRLDILISNSKGQAIIIENKIYAGDQWGQLKRYDNFASQKYHAGNYAILYLTLWGDEASEQSGEGVQYKCISYKDIIQEWLKRCIRISAQKPLIRETMIQYSNLIKELTNQTMDAINKNELLELMANNAEVVAEIFNNQSDYIKYTWENRIRPKLQEIATEKTLLYEEYNMTCQNRDGKSFTFRAADCLYTGIRFQSNTRSYDLDMFYGIVSLDGKHPGIQQKLNIFQEKPSNIWPYGYASLNKYRYWDMTSRAEIINNTDKFVNYIKEKIEAVLTELNQRGIKLE
;
A
#
# COMPACT_ATOMS: atom_id res chain seq x y z
N MET A 1 -14.60 -26.35 18.87
CA MET A 1 -13.26 -26.79 18.44
C MET A 1 -13.18 -27.18 16.97
N ALA A 2 -14.05 -28.07 16.45
CA ALA A 2 -14.01 -28.49 15.04
C ALA A 2 -14.24 -27.32 14.05
N GLU A 3 -15.16 -26.41 14.37
CA GLU A 3 -15.46 -25.23 13.55
C GLU A 3 -14.30 -24.22 13.52
N ILE A 4 -13.68 -23.96 14.68
CA ILE A 4 -12.46 -23.13 14.78
C ILE A 4 -11.34 -23.73 13.94
N HIS A 5 -11.12 -25.05 14.03
CA HIS A 5 -10.09 -25.72 13.24
C HIS A 5 -10.36 -25.62 11.73
N LYS A 6 -11.62 -25.77 11.31
CA LYS A 6 -12.03 -25.58 9.92
C LYS A 6 -11.77 -24.15 9.45
N LEU A 7 -12.19 -23.14 10.21
CA LEU A 7 -11.96 -21.72 9.90
C LEU A 7 -10.48 -21.42 9.74
N LEU A 8 -9.65 -21.84 10.70
CA LEU A 8 -8.20 -21.60 10.68
C LEU A 8 -7.53 -22.26 9.48
N ASN A 9 -7.96 -23.48 9.11
CA ASN A 9 -7.45 -24.15 7.91
C ASN A 9 -7.84 -23.43 6.62
N GLN A 10 -9.08 -22.97 6.50
CA GLN A 10 -9.54 -22.21 5.33
C GLN A 10 -8.80 -20.87 5.22
N ALA A 11 -8.68 -20.13 6.32
CA ALA A 11 -7.92 -18.88 6.36
C ALA A 11 -6.44 -19.11 6.00
N ARG A 12 -5.82 -20.19 6.49
CA ARG A 12 -4.44 -20.56 6.14
C ARG A 12 -4.29 -20.79 4.64
N LEU A 13 -5.20 -21.55 4.01
CA LEU A 13 -5.13 -21.82 2.57
C LEU A 13 -5.22 -20.53 1.74
N ILE A 14 -6.10 -19.60 2.11
CA ILE A 14 -6.22 -18.29 1.44
C ILE A 14 -4.90 -17.50 1.59
N ILE A 15 -4.34 -17.45 2.81
CA ILE A 15 -3.08 -16.75 3.08
C ILE A 15 -1.90 -17.38 2.33
N GLU A 16 -1.82 -18.71 2.26
CA GLU A 16 -0.77 -19.43 1.53
C GLU A 16 -0.88 -19.20 0.02
N LYS A 17 -2.09 -19.25 -0.54
CA LYS A 17 -2.36 -18.93 -1.94
C LYS A 17 -1.86 -17.53 -2.32
N VAL A 18 -2.11 -16.53 -1.46
CA VAL A 18 -1.58 -15.16 -1.64
C VAL A 18 -0.06 -15.15 -1.65
N LYS A 19 0.57 -15.77 -0.64
CA LYS A 19 2.04 -15.79 -0.51
C LYS A 19 2.71 -16.47 -1.71
N VAL A 20 2.18 -17.61 -2.14
CA VAL A 20 2.70 -18.36 -3.29
C VAL A 20 2.53 -17.53 -4.56
N SER A 21 1.32 -17.06 -4.85
CA SER A 21 1.04 -16.26 -6.05
C SER A 21 1.91 -15.00 -6.12
N ARG A 22 2.10 -14.30 -4.99
CA ARG A 22 2.96 -13.12 -4.92
C ARG A 22 4.45 -13.48 -5.11
N ASN A 23 4.92 -14.59 -4.56
CA ASN A 23 6.31 -14.98 -4.78
C ASN A 23 6.56 -15.43 -6.22
N GLU A 24 5.63 -16.19 -6.82
CA GLU A 24 5.71 -16.60 -8.23
C GLU A 24 5.71 -15.41 -9.17
N SER A 25 4.78 -14.46 -9.00
CA SER A 25 4.73 -13.24 -9.83
C SER A 25 5.99 -12.39 -9.69
N ARG A 26 6.56 -12.30 -8.48
CA ARG A 26 7.84 -11.63 -8.24
C ARG A 26 8.98 -12.32 -9.00
N LEU A 27 9.07 -13.65 -8.92
CA LEU A 27 10.12 -14.42 -9.60
C LEU A 27 10.02 -14.33 -11.13
N ARG A 28 8.81 -14.17 -11.67
CA ARG A 28 8.56 -13.97 -13.11
C ARG A 28 8.73 -12.52 -13.58
N GLY A 29 8.95 -11.58 -12.65
CA GLY A 29 9.02 -10.15 -12.97
C GLY A 29 7.67 -9.49 -13.23
N GLU A 30 6.55 -10.19 -12.99
CA GLU A 30 5.18 -9.71 -13.25
C GLU A 30 4.76 -8.57 -12.29
N GLN A 31 5.50 -8.35 -11.20
CA GLN A 31 5.30 -7.21 -10.31
C GLN A 31 5.97 -5.93 -10.80
N PHE A 32 6.80 -6.00 -11.85
CA PHE A 32 7.39 -4.81 -12.42
C PHE A 32 6.36 -4.03 -13.24
N ASN A 33 6.22 -2.74 -12.94
CA ASN A 33 5.34 -1.84 -13.68
C ASN A 33 6.03 -0.47 -13.83
N ILE A 34 6.34 -0.08 -15.07
CA ILE A 34 7.05 1.18 -15.30
C ILE A 34 6.19 2.40 -14.93
N PHE A 35 4.87 2.33 -15.12
CA PHE A 35 3.97 3.42 -14.76
C PHE A 35 3.92 3.63 -13.25
N HIS A 36 3.93 2.54 -12.47
CA HIS A 36 4.04 2.62 -11.02
C HIS A 36 5.39 3.22 -10.60
N ALA A 37 6.50 2.75 -11.18
CA ALA A 37 7.84 3.27 -10.87
C ALA A 37 8.00 4.77 -11.22
N CYS A 38 7.30 5.25 -12.25
CA CYS A 38 7.26 6.65 -12.64
C CYS A 38 6.22 7.49 -11.87
N GLY A 39 5.43 6.91 -10.95
CA GLY A 39 4.46 7.65 -10.14
C GLY A 39 3.21 8.12 -10.91
N VAL A 40 2.82 7.40 -11.97
CA VAL A 40 1.65 7.75 -12.81
C VAL A 40 0.32 7.64 -12.07
N ASN A 41 0.29 6.89 -10.97
CA ASN A 41 -0.89 6.53 -10.18
C ASN A 41 -1.71 7.70 -9.60
N HIS A 42 -1.22 8.94 -9.66
CA HIS A 42 -1.88 10.10 -9.05
C HIS A 42 -2.19 11.26 -10.01
N TYR A 43 -1.81 11.18 -11.30
CA TYR A 43 -1.89 12.33 -12.21
C TYR A 43 -2.91 12.09 -13.34
N GLU A 44 -4.07 12.76 -13.29
CA GLU A 44 -5.10 12.72 -14.34
C GLU A 44 -4.53 13.08 -15.72
N THR A 45 -3.63 14.05 -15.78
CA THR A 45 -3.00 14.49 -17.04
C THR A 45 -2.15 13.39 -17.66
N THR A 46 -1.40 12.63 -16.86
CA THR A 46 -0.57 11.53 -17.37
C THR A 46 -1.44 10.38 -17.87
N HIS A 47 -2.51 10.03 -17.14
CA HIS A 47 -3.48 9.06 -17.61
C HIS A 47 -4.13 9.49 -18.94
N SER A 48 -4.45 10.79 -19.07
CA SER A 48 -5.01 11.35 -20.31
C SER A 48 -4.03 11.23 -21.47
N THR A 49 -2.74 11.51 -21.26
CA THR A 49 -1.69 11.32 -22.27
C THR A 49 -1.55 9.86 -22.70
N ILE A 50 -1.58 8.91 -21.76
CA ILE A 50 -1.49 7.48 -22.09
C ILE A 50 -2.70 7.03 -22.91
N LEU A 51 -3.91 7.42 -22.48
CA LEU A 51 -5.13 7.09 -23.23
C LEU A 51 -5.11 7.72 -24.62
N ALA A 52 -4.77 8.99 -24.72
CA ALA A 52 -4.69 9.71 -25.98
C ALA A 52 -3.70 9.07 -26.95
N GLU A 53 -2.52 8.65 -26.47
CA GLU A 53 -1.52 7.97 -27.29
C GLU A 53 -2.08 6.69 -27.92
N PHE A 54 -2.83 5.87 -27.17
CA PHE A 54 -3.45 4.65 -27.70
C PHE A 54 -4.71 4.90 -28.53
N LEU A 55 -5.43 6.00 -28.29
CA LEU A 55 -6.65 6.35 -29.04
C LEU A 55 -6.33 7.07 -30.35
N ASN A 56 -5.12 7.59 -30.52
CA ASN A 56 -4.73 8.37 -31.69
C ASN A 56 -4.43 7.47 -32.90
N PRO A 57 -5.16 7.60 -34.03
CA PRO A 57 -4.82 6.86 -35.24
C PRO A 57 -3.38 7.07 -35.73
N GLU A 58 -2.83 8.27 -35.49
CA GLU A 58 -1.44 8.66 -35.81
C GLU A 58 -0.48 8.47 -34.62
N GLY A 59 -0.88 7.72 -33.59
CA GLY A 59 -0.05 7.40 -32.43
C GLY A 59 1.17 6.56 -32.80
N SER A 60 2.22 6.62 -31.97
CA SER A 60 3.49 5.91 -32.19
C SER A 60 3.35 4.38 -32.21
N HIS A 61 2.21 3.85 -31.74
CA HIS A 61 1.88 2.43 -31.82
C HIS A 61 1.61 1.93 -33.25
N GLY A 62 1.39 2.82 -34.23
CA GLY A 62 1.29 2.47 -35.65
C GLY A 62 0.17 1.47 -35.99
N GLN A 63 -0.96 1.53 -35.27
CA GLN A 63 -2.10 0.62 -35.48
C GLN A 63 -3.27 1.29 -36.21
N GLY A 64 -3.06 2.51 -36.73
CA GLY A 64 -4.14 3.32 -37.26
C GLY A 64 -5.26 3.46 -36.22
N ASP A 65 -6.49 3.50 -36.72
CA ASP A 65 -7.69 3.71 -35.91
C ASP A 65 -8.22 2.45 -35.18
N THR A 66 -7.46 1.35 -35.19
CA THR A 66 -7.90 0.05 -34.64
C THR A 66 -8.31 0.16 -33.17
N TYR A 67 -7.48 0.79 -32.34
CA TYR A 67 -7.76 0.92 -30.90
C TYR A 67 -8.90 1.88 -30.62
N LEU A 68 -9.05 2.94 -31.41
CA LEU A 68 -10.19 3.86 -31.32
C LEU A 68 -11.51 3.15 -31.67
N LYS A 69 -11.53 2.34 -32.74
CA LYS A 69 -12.70 1.51 -33.10
C LYS A 69 -13.10 0.57 -31.96
N GLU A 70 -12.13 -0.10 -31.35
CA GLU A 70 -12.40 -0.96 -30.19
C GLU A 70 -12.90 -0.18 -28.98
N PHE A 71 -12.36 1.02 -28.73
CA PHE A 71 -12.83 1.89 -27.65
C PHE A 71 -14.30 2.23 -27.83
N LEU A 72 -14.70 2.70 -29.03
CA LEU A 72 -16.09 3.04 -29.34
C LEU A 72 -17.00 1.81 -29.29
N SER A 73 -16.51 0.64 -29.72
CA SER A 73 -17.24 -0.64 -29.61
C SER A 73 -17.54 -1.01 -28.16
N VAL A 74 -16.59 -0.80 -27.24
CA VAL A 74 -16.80 -1.08 -25.80
C VAL A 74 -17.67 -0.02 -25.14
N VAL A 75 -17.48 1.26 -25.47
CA VAL A 75 -18.32 2.37 -24.97
C VAL A 75 -19.76 2.19 -25.44
N GLY A 76 -19.98 1.66 -26.65
CA GLY A 76 -21.30 1.47 -27.24
C GLY A 76 -21.88 2.78 -27.76
N ASP A 77 -23.21 2.89 -27.81
CA ASP A 77 -23.88 4.08 -28.34
C ASP A 77 -23.54 5.34 -27.52
N ILE A 78 -23.13 6.40 -28.22
CA ILE A 78 -22.75 7.71 -27.68
C ILE A 78 -23.70 8.82 -28.16
N GLY A 79 -24.85 8.47 -28.74
CA GLY A 79 -25.91 9.43 -29.09
C GLY A 79 -25.65 10.22 -30.37
N PHE A 80 -24.79 9.71 -31.24
CA PHE A 80 -24.45 10.36 -32.50
C PHE A 80 -25.54 10.16 -33.55
N SER A 81 -25.78 11.18 -34.38
CA SER A 81 -26.74 11.10 -35.49
C SER A 81 -26.25 10.22 -36.64
N SER A 82 -24.93 10.02 -36.75
CA SER A 82 -24.28 9.14 -37.71
C SER A 82 -23.04 8.49 -37.09
N ALA A 83 -22.61 7.33 -37.58
CA ALA A 83 -21.44 6.63 -37.03
C ALA A 83 -20.21 7.54 -36.98
N PHE A 84 -19.47 7.49 -35.87
CA PHE A 84 -18.23 8.25 -35.70
C PHE A 84 -17.16 7.76 -36.70
N ASP A 85 -16.60 8.67 -37.50
CA ASP A 85 -15.52 8.32 -38.42
C ASP A 85 -14.16 8.34 -37.72
N THR A 86 -13.57 7.17 -37.54
CA THR A 86 -12.31 6.99 -36.83
C THR A 86 -11.07 7.17 -37.72
N SER A 87 -11.22 7.11 -39.05
CA SER A 87 -10.09 7.00 -39.98
C SER A 87 -9.30 8.31 -40.16
N GLU A 88 -9.97 9.45 -39.99
CA GLU A 88 -9.37 10.79 -40.06
C GLU A 88 -9.48 11.52 -38.71
N SER A 89 -9.40 10.77 -37.61
CA SER A 89 -9.47 11.32 -36.27
C SER A 89 -8.13 11.86 -35.79
N SER A 90 -8.19 13.01 -35.13
CA SER A 90 -7.12 13.61 -34.37
C SER A 90 -7.44 13.52 -32.88
N VAL A 91 -6.41 13.30 -32.07
CA VAL A 91 -6.53 13.25 -30.60
C VAL A 91 -5.61 14.29 -29.99
N SER A 92 -6.15 15.09 -29.08
CA SER A 92 -5.39 16.12 -28.36
C SER A 92 -5.66 16.01 -26.86
N THR A 93 -4.63 16.18 -26.06
CA THR A 93 -4.76 16.34 -24.61
C THR A 93 -4.67 17.79 -24.21
N GLU A 94 -5.22 18.13 -23.04
CA GLU A 94 -5.11 19.47 -22.46
C GLU A 94 -5.55 20.58 -23.44
N TYR A 95 -6.58 20.30 -24.25
CA TYR A 95 -7.03 21.20 -25.32
C TYR A 95 -7.65 22.45 -24.72
N SER A 96 -6.99 23.58 -24.93
CA SER A 96 -7.42 24.88 -24.39
C SER A 96 -8.58 25.44 -25.19
N THR A 97 -9.63 25.83 -24.47
CA THR A 97 -10.81 26.54 -24.99
C THR A 97 -10.91 27.91 -24.30
N SER A 98 -11.79 28.78 -24.79
CA SER A 98 -12.10 30.05 -24.12
C SER A 98 -12.66 29.89 -22.70
N SER A 99 -13.15 28.69 -22.38
CA SER A 99 -13.91 28.39 -21.16
C SER A 99 -13.31 27.22 -20.38
N GLY A 100 -12.01 26.97 -20.49
CA GLY A 100 -11.33 25.89 -19.76
C GLY A 100 -10.59 24.94 -20.68
N ARG A 101 -10.21 23.78 -20.15
CA ARG A 101 -9.28 22.86 -20.80
C ARG A 101 -9.85 21.45 -20.80
N LEU A 102 -10.00 20.86 -21.98
CA LEU A 102 -10.50 19.49 -22.14
C LEU A 102 -9.35 18.50 -21.92
N ASP A 103 -9.56 17.47 -21.11
CA ASP A 103 -8.51 16.48 -20.83
C ASP A 103 -8.12 15.69 -22.08
N ILE A 104 -9.12 15.18 -22.82
CA ILE A 104 -8.94 14.56 -24.14
C ILE A 104 -10.04 15.05 -25.09
N LEU A 105 -9.64 15.49 -26.28
CA LEU A 105 -10.53 15.78 -27.40
C LEU A 105 -10.16 14.87 -28.57
N ILE A 106 -11.11 14.07 -29.03
CA ILE A 106 -11.04 13.29 -30.27
C ILE A 106 -11.94 14.00 -31.27
N SER A 107 -11.43 14.38 -32.44
CA SER A 107 -12.27 15.00 -33.47
C SER A 107 -11.83 14.62 -34.88
N ASN A 108 -12.73 14.66 -35.84
CA ASN A 108 -12.45 14.28 -37.22
C ASN A 108 -12.85 15.37 -38.23
N SER A 109 -12.50 15.14 -39.49
CA SER A 109 -12.77 16.03 -40.62
C SER A 109 -14.27 16.21 -40.93
N LYS A 110 -15.14 15.31 -40.44
CA LYS A 110 -16.60 15.37 -40.61
C LYS A 110 -17.30 16.24 -39.57
N GLY A 111 -16.55 16.93 -38.71
CA GLY A 111 -17.11 17.80 -37.69
C GLY A 111 -17.71 17.04 -36.50
N GLN A 112 -17.26 15.81 -36.26
CA GLN A 112 -17.63 15.02 -35.09
C GLN A 112 -16.60 15.17 -33.96
N ALA A 113 -17.04 15.06 -32.71
CA ALA A 113 -16.15 15.16 -31.55
C ALA A 113 -16.53 14.28 -30.35
N ILE A 114 -15.54 13.67 -29.70
CA ILE A 114 -15.69 13.01 -28.41
C ILE A 114 -14.79 13.73 -27.43
N ILE A 115 -15.40 14.25 -26.37
CA ILE A 115 -14.70 14.89 -25.25
C ILE A 115 -14.66 13.85 -24.13
N ILE A 116 -13.47 13.59 -23.60
CA ILE A 116 -13.30 12.76 -22.40
C ILE A 116 -12.77 13.67 -21.30
N GLU A 117 -13.56 13.83 -20.24
CA GLU A 117 -13.09 14.43 -18.97
C GLU A 117 -12.65 13.29 -18.05
N ASN A 118 -11.41 13.34 -17.58
CA ASN A 118 -10.77 12.24 -16.88
C ASN A 118 -10.56 12.57 -15.40
N LYS A 119 -11.16 11.78 -14.51
CA LYS A 119 -11.04 11.93 -13.05
C LYS A 119 -10.47 10.67 -12.42
N ILE A 120 -9.36 10.83 -11.70
CA ILE A 120 -8.80 9.78 -10.85
C ILE A 120 -9.10 10.13 -9.39
N TYR A 121 -8.60 11.28 -8.90
CA TYR A 121 -8.80 11.76 -7.52
C TYR A 121 -9.21 13.23 -7.43
N ALA A 122 -9.02 14.01 -8.48
CA ALA A 122 -9.41 15.41 -8.53
C ALA A 122 -10.93 15.58 -8.49
N GLY A 123 -11.39 16.56 -7.70
CA GLY A 123 -12.79 16.96 -7.68
C GLY A 123 -13.20 17.73 -8.94
N ASP A 124 -14.51 17.93 -9.07
CA ASP A 124 -15.08 18.70 -10.16
C ASP A 124 -14.80 20.19 -10.06
N GLN A 125 -14.61 20.81 -11.22
CA GLN A 125 -14.61 22.27 -11.32
C GLN A 125 -16.04 22.80 -11.51
N TRP A 126 -16.30 24.01 -11.02
CA TRP A 126 -17.61 24.66 -11.12
C TRP A 126 -18.12 24.75 -12.56
N GLY A 127 -19.24 24.10 -12.89
CA GLY A 127 -19.85 24.12 -14.23
C GLY A 127 -18.96 23.55 -15.34
N GLN A 128 -18.05 22.62 -15.02
CA GLN A 128 -17.06 22.12 -15.98
C GLN A 128 -17.72 21.50 -17.22
N LEU A 129 -18.63 20.52 -17.03
CA LEU A 129 -19.31 19.87 -18.15
C LEU A 129 -20.25 20.86 -18.87
N LYS A 130 -20.89 21.79 -18.15
CA LYS A 130 -21.69 22.87 -18.76
C LYS A 130 -20.87 23.71 -19.75
N ARG A 131 -19.61 24.04 -19.42
CA ARG A 131 -18.72 24.78 -20.33
C ARG A 131 -18.32 23.94 -21.55
N TYR A 132 -18.09 22.65 -21.37
CA TYR A 132 -17.71 21.76 -22.47
C TYR A 132 -18.86 21.56 -23.45
N ASP A 133 -20.08 21.38 -22.93
CA ASP A 133 -21.30 21.28 -23.72
C ASP A 133 -21.54 22.55 -24.55
N ASN A 134 -21.40 23.73 -23.94
CA ASN A 134 -21.48 25.01 -24.65
C ASN A 134 -20.43 25.14 -25.75
N PHE A 135 -19.17 24.75 -25.48
CA PHE A 135 -18.11 24.76 -26.50
C PHE A 135 -18.44 23.79 -27.65
N ALA A 136 -18.83 22.56 -27.32
CA ALA A 136 -19.03 21.51 -28.30
C ALA A 136 -20.27 21.75 -29.18
N SER A 137 -21.35 22.25 -28.59
CA SER A 137 -22.56 22.63 -29.33
C SER A 137 -22.32 23.76 -30.33
N GLN A 138 -21.47 24.74 -29.98
CA GLN A 138 -21.10 25.83 -30.89
C GLN A 138 -20.18 25.37 -32.03
N LYS A 139 -19.24 24.46 -31.76
CA LYS A 139 -18.20 24.05 -32.71
C LYS A 139 -18.58 22.86 -33.59
N TYR A 140 -19.27 21.86 -33.04
CA TYR A 140 -19.56 20.58 -33.69
C TYR A 140 -21.05 20.38 -33.99
N HIS A 141 -21.92 21.18 -33.35
CA HIS A 141 -23.38 21.10 -33.44
C HIS A 141 -24.00 19.88 -32.73
N ALA A 142 -25.24 20.04 -32.28
CA ALA A 142 -25.98 18.98 -31.58
C ALA A 142 -26.07 17.71 -32.44
N GLY A 143 -25.85 16.55 -31.82
CA GLY A 143 -25.88 15.24 -32.50
C GLY A 143 -24.57 14.82 -33.16
N ASN A 144 -23.53 15.65 -33.14
CA ASN A 144 -22.18 15.34 -33.65
C ASN A 144 -21.10 15.29 -32.55
N TYR A 145 -21.46 15.53 -31.29
CA TYR A 145 -20.52 15.39 -30.19
C TYR A 145 -21.08 14.57 -29.03
N ALA A 146 -20.17 13.99 -28.25
CA ALA A 146 -20.47 13.34 -26.98
C ALA A 146 -19.45 13.74 -25.93
N ILE A 147 -19.92 13.83 -24.68
CA ILE A 147 -19.08 14.02 -23.51
C ILE A 147 -19.07 12.69 -22.76
N LEU A 148 -17.89 12.10 -22.61
CA LEU A 148 -17.63 10.93 -21.79
C LEU A 148 -16.98 11.40 -20.49
N TYR A 149 -17.62 11.07 -19.37
CA TYR A 149 -17.10 11.37 -18.04
C TYR A 149 -16.45 10.10 -17.49
N LEU A 150 -15.11 10.07 -17.49
CA LEU A 150 -14.31 8.91 -17.14
C LEU A 150 -13.85 9.02 -15.69
N THR A 151 -14.32 8.13 -14.84
CA THR A 151 -13.90 8.02 -13.43
C THR A 151 -13.35 6.62 -13.13
N LEU A 152 -12.79 6.40 -11.94
CA LEU A 152 -12.34 5.06 -11.56
C LEU A 152 -13.48 4.04 -11.57
N TRP A 153 -14.67 4.42 -11.08
CA TRP A 153 -15.78 3.51 -10.80
C TRP A 153 -17.04 3.75 -11.63
N GLY A 154 -17.06 4.77 -12.48
CA GLY A 154 -18.23 5.15 -13.29
C GLY A 154 -19.19 6.10 -12.57
N ASP A 155 -18.70 6.81 -11.56
CA ASP A 155 -19.46 7.81 -10.80
C ASP A 155 -19.97 8.95 -11.69
N GLU A 156 -21.12 9.52 -11.33
CA GLU A 156 -21.66 10.72 -11.95
C GLU A 156 -20.84 11.96 -11.58
N ALA A 157 -20.85 12.96 -12.45
CA ALA A 157 -20.31 14.27 -12.12
C ALA A 157 -21.18 14.94 -11.05
N SER A 158 -20.58 15.77 -10.21
CA SER A 158 -21.32 16.59 -9.25
C SER A 158 -22.37 17.46 -9.94
N GLU A 159 -23.46 17.74 -9.21
CA GLU A 159 -24.55 18.60 -9.68
C GLU A 159 -24.04 19.95 -10.20
N GLN A 160 -23.11 20.57 -9.47
CA GLN A 160 -22.46 21.82 -9.83
C GLN A 160 -21.75 21.76 -11.21
N SER A 161 -21.24 20.60 -11.60
CA SER A 161 -20.48 20.40 -12.84
C SER A 161 -21.40 20.07 -14.02
N GLY A 162 -22.29 19.10 -13.85
CA GLY A 162 -22.98 18.38 -14.93
C GLY A 162 -24.51 18.51 -14.98
N GLU A 163 -25.14 19.20 -14.03
CA GLU A 163 -26.59 19.36 -14.04
C GLU A 163 -27.10 19.93 -15.37
N GLY A 164 -28.09 19.26 -15.98
CA GLY A 164 -28.69 19.66 -17.25
C GLY A 164 -27.84 19.39 -18.50
N VAL A 165 -26.66 18.79 -18.36
CA VAL A 165 -25.78 18.41 -19.47
C VAL A 165 -26.01 16.94 -19.83
N GLN A 166 -26.08 16.62 -21.12
CA GLN A 166 -26.08 15.23 -21.58
C GLN A 166 -24.63 14.72 -21.68
N TYR A 167 -24.27 13.77 -20.83
CA TYR A 167 -22.97 13.11 -20.84
C TYR A 167 -23.13 11.63 -20.47
N LYS A 168 -22.12 10.83 -20.80
CA LYS A 168 -22.09 9.39 -20.50
C LYS A 168 -21.01 9.07 -19.49
N CYS A 169 -21.38 8.46 -18.37
CA CYS A 169 -20.41 7.93 -17.41
C CYS A 169 -19.74 6.67 -17.99
N ILE A 170 -18.41 6.64 -17.96
CA ILE A 170 -17.60 5.47 -18.25
C ILE A 170 -16.59 5.26 -17.12
N SER A 171 -16.10 4.04 -16.97
CA SER A 171 -15.22 3.70 -15.85
C SER A 171 -13.88 3.14 -16.32
N TYR A 172 -12.83 3.42 -15.55
CA TYR A 172 -11.58 2.67 -15.67
C TYR A 172 -11.81 1.20 -15.35
N LYS A 173 -12.58 0.92 -14.28
CA LYS A 173 -12.84 -0.43 -13.78
C LYS A 173 -13.37 -1.38 -14.85
N ASP A 174 -14.32 -0.90 -15.67
CA ASP A 174 -15.07 -1.74 -16.61
C ASP A 174 -14.73 -1.40 -18.06
N ILE A 175 -14.97 -0.16 -18.49
CA ILE A 175 -14.85 0.25 -19.90
C ILE A 175 -13.39 0.24 -20.36
N ILE A 176 -12.49 0.94 -19.65
CA ILE A 176 -11.07 0.99 -20.05
C ILE A 176 -10.41 -0.38 -19.90
N GLN A 177 -10.77 -1.17 -18.88
CA GLN A 177 -10.22 -2.52 -18.73
C GLN A 177 -10.65 -3.48 -19.83
N GLU A 178 -11.93 -3.50 -20.20
CA GLU A 178 -12.39 -4.34 -21.30
C GLU A 178 -11.81 -3.87 -22.64
N TRP A 179 -11.71 -2.57 -22.86
CA TRP A 179 -11.02 -2.00 -24.02
C TRP A 179 -9.56 -2.44 -24.10
N LEU A 180 -8.77 -2.27 -23.03
CA LEU A 180 -7.38 -2.70 -22.98
C LEU A 180 -7.25 -4.21 -23.21
N LYS A 181 -8.14 -5.03 -22.63
CA LYS A 181 -8.16 -6.47 -22.84
C LYS A 181 -8.37 -6.85 -24.32
N ARG A 182 -9.23 -6.14 -25.03
CA ARG A 182 -9.41 -6.33 -26.49
C ARG A 182 -8.17 -5.87 -27.26
N CYS A 183 -7.62 -4.70 -26.94
CA CYS A 183 -6.41 -4.18 -27.57
C CYS A 183 -5.18 -5.09 -27.36
N ILE A 184 -5.02 -5.68 -26.17
CA ILE A 184 -3.97 -6.66 -25.86
C ILE A 184 -4.10 -7.90 -26.76
N ARG A 185 -5.33 -8.40 -26.97
CA ARG A 185 -5.58 -9.55 -27.87
C ARG A 185 -5.22 -9.21 -29.32
N ILE A 186 -5.61 -8.04 -29.80
CA ILE A 186 -5.25 -7.56 -31.15
C ILE A 186 -3.73 -7.39 -31.30
N SER A 187 -3.06 -7.01 -30.20
CA SER A 187 -1.62 -6.79 -30.15
C SER A 187 -0.83 -8.06 -29.83
N ALA A 188 -1.43 -9.25 -29.93
CA ALA A 188 -0.79 -10.50 -29.52
C ALA A 188 0.59 -10.72 -30.16
N GLN A 189 0.80 -10.30 -31.41
CA GLN A 189 2.09 -10.42 -32.11
C GLN A 189 2.94 -9.13 -32.08
N LYS A 190 2.63 -8.19 -31.19
CA LYS A 190 3.33 -6.90 -31.03
C LYS A 190 3.80 -6.72 -29.59
N PRO A 191 4.91 -7.39 -29.18
CA PRO A 191 5.30 -7.49 -27.78
C PRO A 191 5.43 -6.14 -27.07
N LEU A 192 6.05 -5.14 -27.71
CA LEU A 192 6.22 -3.82 -27.09
C LEU A 192 4.88 -3.17 -26.71
N ILE A 193 3.91 -3.18 -27.62
CA ILE A 193 2.59 -2.59 -27.36
C ILE A 193 1.82 -3.47 -26.37
N ARG A 194 1.85 -4.79 -26.57
CA ARG A 194 1.15 -5.77 -25.73
C ARG A 194 1.59 -5.68 -24.27
N GLU A 195 2.90 -5.74 -24.00
CA GLU A 195 3.42 -5.67 -22.64
C GLU A 195 3.18 -4.30 -22.01
N THR A 196 3.27 -3.21 -22.78
CA THR A 196 2.95 -1.86 -22.28
C THR A 196 1.47 -1.74 -21.88
N MET A 197 0.55 -2.25 -22.71
CA MET A 197 -0.88 -2.28 -22.39
C MET A 197 -1.19 -3.20 -21.19
N ILE A 198 -0.48 -4.32 -21.05
CA ILE A 198 -0.60 -5.19 -19.86
C ILE A 198 -0.17 -4.43 -18.61
N GLN A 199 0.94 -3.70 -18.65
CA GLN A 199 1.39 -2.89 -17.51
C GLN A 199 0.39 -1.79 -17.17
N TYR A 200 -0.18 -1.10 -18.16
CA TYR A 200 -1.20 -0.08 -17.91
C TYR A 200 -2.50 -0.69 -17.36
N SER A 201 -2.95 -1.84 -17.90
CA SER A 201 -4.09 -2.58 -17.37
C SER A 201 -3.87 -3.00 -15.91
N ASN A 202 -2.66 -3.47 -15.56
CA ASN A 202 -2.32 -3.83 -14.19
C ASN A 202 -2.34 -2.63 -13.25
N LEU A 203 -1.83 -1.47 -13.67
CA LEU A 203 -1.96 -0.22 -12.90
C LEU A 203 -3.43 0.13 -12.64
N ILE A 204 -4.29 0.02 -13.66
CA ILE A 204 -5.72 0.27 -13.49
C ILE A 204 -6.35 -0.73 -12.51
N LYS A 205 -5.94 -2.02 -12.52
CA LYS A 205 -6.41 -3.00 -11.53
C LYS A 205 -6.00 -2.63 -10.12
N GLU A 206 -4.80 -2.08 -9.94
CA GLU A 206 -4.36 -1.55 -8.63
C GLU A 206 -5.25 -0.38 -8.19
N LEU A 207 -5.45 0.62 -9.05
CA LEU A 207 -6.27 1.80 -8.75
C LEU A 207 -7.75 1.45 -8.47
N THR A 208 -8.25 0.36 -9.06
CA THR A 208 -9.63 -0.09 -8.92
C THR A 208 -9.78 -1.33 -8.04
N ASN A 209 -8.79 -1.66 -7.19
CA ASN A 209 -8.83 -2.79 -6.25
C ASN A 209 -9.21 -4.16 -6.87
N GLN A 210 -8.79 -4.41 -8.12
CA GLN A 210 -9.03 -5.65 -8.86
C GLN A 210 -7.82 -6.60 -8.90
N THR A 211 -6.81 -6.36 -8.07
CA THR A 211 -5.64 -7.24 -8.00
C THR A 211 -5.98 -8.57 -7.32
N MET A 212 -5.21 -9.62 -7.60
CA MET A 212 -5.38 -10.91 -6.90
C MET A 212 -5.22 -10.77 -5.38
N ASP A 213 -4.35 -9.87 -4.92
CA ASP A 213 -4.18 -9.57 -3.49
C ASP A 213 -5.47 -8.96 -2.90
N ALA A 214 -6.13 -8.04 -3.62
CA ALA A 214 -7.40 -7.47 -3.20
C ALA A 214 -8.55 -8.51 -3.22
N ILE A 215 -8.61 -9.36 -4.26
CA ILE A 215 -9.61 -10.43 -4.37
C ILE A 215 -9.45 -11.44 -3.23
N ASN A 216 -8.22 -11.91 -2.96
CA ASN A 216 -7.97 -12.86 -1.87
C ASN A 216 -8.20 -12.22 -0.49
N LYS A 217 -7.97 -10.90 -0.34
CA LYS A 217 -8.36 -10.15 0.87
C LYS A 217 -9.88 -10.17 1.06
N ASN A 218 -10.66 -9.97 0.00
CA ASN A 218 -12.11 -10.07 0.07
C ASN A 218 -12.57 -11.50 0.40
N GLU A 219 -11.94 -12.52 -0.19
CA GLU A 219 -12.20 -13.94 0.14
C GLU A 219 -11.99 -14.21 1.64
N LEU A 220 -10.92 -13.66 2.23
CA LEU A 220 -10.67 -13.75 3.68
C LEU A 220 -11.73 -12.98 4.49
N LEU A 221 -12.11 -11.78 4.07
CA LEU A 221 -13.13 -10.98 4.74
C LEU A 221 -14.51 -11.64 4.69
N GLU A 222 -14.89 -12.25 3.56
CA GLU A 222 -16.11 -13.03 3.41
C GLU A 222 -16.09 -14.27 4.30
N LEU A 223 -14.98 -14.99 4.35
CA LEU A 223 -14.80 -16.13 5.27
C LEU A 223 -14.97 -15.67 6.73
N MET A 224 -14.40 -14.52 7.10
CA MET A 224 -14.55 -13.94 8.43
C MET A 224 -16.01 -13.54 8.72
N ALA A 225 -16.68 -12.87 7.78
CA ALA A 225 -18.07 -12.46 7.91
C ALA A 225 -19.01 -13.65 8.08
N ASN A 226 -18.78 -14.73 7.34
CA ASN A 226 -19.53 -15.99 7.44
C ASN A 226 -19.25 -16.76 8.75
N ASN A 227 -18.27 -16.33 9.56
CA ASN A 227 -17.91 -16.91 10.84
C ASN A 227 -17.82 -15.82 11.94
N ALA A 228 -18.72 -14.82 11.88
CA ALA A 228 -18.62 -13.61 12.68
C ALA A 228 -18.50 -13.85 14.20
N GLU A 229 -19.21 -14.83 14.76
CA GLU A 229 -19.13 -15.16 16.20
C GLU A 229 -17.73 -15.64 16.61
N VAL A 230 -17.14 -16.54 15.83
CA VAL A 230 -15.78 -17.04 16.06
C VAL A 230 -14.75 -15.93 15.92
N VAL A 231 -14.93 -15.09 14.90
CA VAL A 231 -14.05 -13.94 14.65
C VAL A 231 -14.14 -12.93 15.80
N ALA A 232 -15.35 -12.63 16.30
CA ALA A 232 -15.55 -11.76 17.46
C ALA A 232 -14.84 -12.32 18.71
N GLU A 233 -14.94 -13.62 18.96
CA GLU A 233 -14.23 -14.27 20.07
C GLU A 233 -12.70 -14.13 19.92
N ILE A 234 -12.16 -14.35 18.72
CA ILE A 234 -10.72 -14.15 18.44
C ILE A 234 -10.30 -12.69 18.71
N PHE A 235 -11.08 -11.72 18.25
CA PHE A 235 -10.79 -10.30 18.48
C PHE A 235 -10.84 -9.93 19.96
N ASN A 236 -11.84 -10.41 20.69
CA ASN A 236 -11.99 -10.14 22.12
C ASN A 236 -10.82 -10.71 22.94
N ASN A 237 -10.24 -11.83 22.50
CA ASN A 237 -9.09 -12.47 23.15
C ASN A 237 -7.73 -11.94 22.66
N GLN A 238 -7.67 -10.87 21.87
CA GLN A 238 -6.40 -10.36 21.31
C GLN A 238 -5.37 -10.05 22.40
N SER A 239 -5.79 -9.36 23.46
CA SER A 239 -4.89 -8.98 24.55
C SER A 239 -4.40 -10.19 25.36
N ASP A 240 -5.29 -11.16 25.61
CA ASP A 240 -4.94 -12.39 26.31
C ASP A 240 -4.00 -13.25 25.46
N TYR A 241 -4.16 -13.27 24.14
CA TYR A 241 -3.21 -13.88 23.21
C TYR A 241 -1.82 -13.25 23.31
N ILE A 242 -1.73 -11.91 23.33
CA ILE A 242 -0.45 -11.20 23.48
C ILE A 242 0.21 -11.54 24.81
N LYS A 243 -0.55 -11.52 25.90
CA LYS A 243 -0.07 -11.90 27.24
C LYS A 243 0.40 -13.35 27.27
N TYR A 244 -0.44 -14.28 26.81
CA TYR A 244 -0.15 -15.71 26.82
C TYR A 244 1.11 -16.04 26.04
N THR A 245 1.27 -15.47 24.84
CA THR A 245 2.45 -15.72 24.00
C THR A 245 3.73 -15.13 24.59
N TRP A 246 3.66 -13.96 25.24
CA TRP A 246 4.79 -13.41 25.98
C TRP A 246 5.20 -14.32 27.14
N GLU A 247 4.25 -14.63 28.02
CA GLU A 247 4.50 -15.38 29.27
C GLU A 247 4.99 -16.80 29.02
N ASN A 248 4.44 -17.47 28.00
CA ASN A 248 4.65 -18.90 27.81
C ASN A 248 5.63 -19.25 26.69
N ARG A 249 5.98 -18.31 25.80
CA ARG A 249 6.91 -18.56 24.69
C ARG A 249 8.15 -17.71 24.73
N ILE A 250 8.01 -16.41 25.01
CA ILE A 250 9.11 -15.45 24.86
C ILE A 250 9.87 -15.26 26.18
N ARG A 251 9.16 -14.91 27.26
CA ARG A 251 9.76 -14.62 28.58
C ARG A 251 10.67 -15.75 29.09
N PRO A 252 10.28 -17.05 29.06
CA PRO A 252 11.12 -18.11 29.57
C PRO A 252 12.48 -18.19 28.85
N LYS A 253 12.48 -18.04 27.52
CA LYS A 253 13.71 -18.06 26.72
C LYS A 253 14.60 -16.83 26.95
N LEU A 254 14.01 -15.67 27.24
CA LEU A 254 14.80 -14.50 27.66
C LEU A 254 15.41 -14.71 29.06
N GLN A 255 14.70 -15.36 29.98
CA GLN A 255 15.23 -15.74 31.30
C GLN A 255 16.36 -16.78 31.21
N GLU A 256 16.30 -17.69 30.24
CA GLU A 256 17.40 -18.61 29.92
C GLU A 256 18.66 -17.85 29.50
N ILE A 257 18.55 -16.84 28.62
CA ILE A 257 19.71 -15.97 28.27
C ILE A 257 20.26 -15.29 29.52
N ALA A 258 19.39 -14.74 30.37
CA ALA A 258 19.82 -14.06 31.58
C ALA A 258 20.63 -15.00 32.47
N THR A 259 20.15 -16.24 32.65
CA THR A 259 20.84 -17.29 33.40
C THR A 259 22.19 -17.66 32.76
N GLU A 260 22.23 -17.86 31.44
CA GLU A 260 23.46 -18.17 30.70
C GLU A 260 24.53 -17.09 30.84
N LYS A 261 24.11 -15.82 30.91
CA LYS A 261 25.01 -14.66 31.02
C LYS A 261 25.24 -14.21 32.46
N THR A 262 24.72 -14.92 33.46
CA THR A 262 24.80 -14.52 34.88
C THR A 262 24.22 -13.12 35.12
N LEU A 263 23.11 -12.81 34.45
CA LEU A 263 22.35 -11.57 34.57
C LEU A 263 20.99 -11.85 35.24
N LEU A 264 20.46 -10.84 35.93
CA LEU A 264 19.08 -10.75 36.36
C LEU A 264 18.19 -10.32 35.20
N TYR A 265 16.98 -10.87 35.14
CA TYR A 265 15.93 -10.49 34.19
C TYR A 265 14.82 -9.75 34.92
N GLU A 266 14.48 -8.56 34.44
CA GLU A 266 13.40 -7.74 34.95
C GLU A 266 12.52 -7.28 33.78
N GLU A 267 11.22 -7.13 34.00
CA GLU A 267 10.30 -6.59 32.98
C GLU A 267 9.29 -5.63 33.58
N TYR A 268 8.81 -4.72 32.75
CA TYR A 268 7.81 -3.71 33.10
C TYR A 268 6.76 -3.64 32.01
N ASN A 269 5.49 -3.85 32.41
CA ASN A 269 4.29 -3.72 31.59
C ASN A 269 4.28 -4.51 30.26
N MET A 270 5.09 -5.57 30.14
CA MET A 270 5.15 -6.39 28.91
C MET A 270 3.81 -7.06 28.60
N THR A 271 3.06 -7.43 29.62
CA THR A 271 1.73 -8.07 29.53
C THR A 271 0.57 -7.12 29.81
N CYS A 272 0.85 -5.86 30.16
CA CYS A 272 -0.17 -4.87 30.50
C CYS A 272 -0.81 -4.28 29.23
N GLN A 273 -2.10 -3.94 29.34
CA GLN A 273 -2.88 -3.32 28.27
C GLN A 273 -2.87 -1.78 28.33
N ASN A 274 -2.26 -1.20 29.36
CA ASN A 274 -2.08 0.24 29.44
C ASN A 274 -1.08 0.73 28.38
N ARG A 275 -1.16 2.02 28.08
CA ARG A 275 -0.27 2.68 27.10
C ARG A 275 1.07 3.09 27.71
N ASP A 276 1.46 2.47 28.81
CA ASP A 276 2.72 2.78 29.48
C ASP A 276 3.88 2.16 28.71
N GLY A 277 5.08 2.70 28.93
CA GLY A 277 6.28 2.15 28.32
C GLY A 277 6.42 0.66 28.66
N LYS A 278 6.70 -0.15 27.64
CA LYS A 278 6.94 -1.59 27.81
C LYS A 278 8.43 -1.83 27.75
N SER A 279 8.96 -2.59 28.72
CA SER A 279 10.38 -2.88 28.72
C SER A 279 10.72 -4.21 29.38
N PHE A 280 11.88 -4.74 29.00
CA PHE A 280 12.57 -5.79 29.71
C PHE A 280 14.06 -5.45 29.79
N THR A 281 14.69 -5.84 30.89
CA THR A 281 16.01 -5.38 31.30
C THR A 281 16.85 -6.57 31.74
N PHE A 282 18.11 -6.57 31.32
CA PHE A 282 19.14 -7.51 31.76
C PHE A 282 20.18 -6.73 32.57
N ARG A 283 20.47 -7.20 33.78
CA ARG A 283 21.33 -6.46 34.73
C ARG A 283 22.24 -7.40 35.49
N ALA A 284 23.49 -7.02 35.71
CA ALA A 284 24.38 -7.79 36.56
C ALA A 284 23.92 -7.70 38.03
N ALA A 285 24.07 -8.76 38.82
CA ALA A 285 23.54 -8.82 40.18
C ALA A 285 24.12 -7.74 41.12
N ASP A 286 25.36 -7.32 40.86
CA ASP A 286 26.12 -6.30 41.60
C ASP A 286 25.89 -4.87 41.08
N CYS A 287 25.29 -4.72 39.90
CA CYS A 287 25.02 -3.44 39.26
C CYS A 287 23.61 -3.00 39.63
N LEU A 288 23.46 -2.06 40.57
CA LEU A 288 22.16 -1.69 41.17
C LEU A 288 21.44 -0.60 40.38
N TYR A 289 22.15 0.25 39.64
CA TYR A 289 21.58 1.49 39.11
C TYR A 289 21.59 1.57 37.59
N THR A 290 22.14 0.58 36.90
CA THR A 290 22.12 0.52 35.45
C THR A 290 21.78 -0.87 34.93
N GLY A 291 21.31 -0.94 33.69
CA GLY A 291 20.96 -2.21 33.06
C GLY A 291 20.83 -2.10 31.55
N ILE A 292 20.97 -3.21 30.84
CA ILE A 292 20.73 -3.28 29.41
C ILE A 292 19.23 -3.44 29.21
N ARG A 293 18.55 -2.34 28.85
CA ARG A 293 17.10 -2.30 28.69
C ARG A 293 16.71 -2.27 27.23
N PHE A 294 15.70 -3.07 26.90
CA PHE A 294 14.94 -3.01 25.66
C PHE A 294 13.60 -2.37 25.99
N GLN A 295 13.26 -1.27 25.31
CA GLN A 295 12.09 -0.46 25.65
C GLN A 295 11.39 0.05 24.41
N SER A 296 10.07 0.25 24.53
CA SER A 296 9.31 1.14 23.67
C SER A 296 8.78 2.35 24.43
N ASN A 297 8.85 3.52 23.79
CA ASN A 297 8.34 4.78 24.31
C ASN A 297 6.92 5.09 23.82
N THR A 298 6.37 4.30 22.90
CA THR A 298 5.13 4.66 22.22
C THR A 298 3.90 4.20 23.00
N ARG A 299 2.93 5.11 23.13
CA ARG A 299 1.57 4.86 23.61
C ARG A 299 0.68 4.14 22.57
N SER A 300 1.26 3.69 21.46
CA SER A 300 0.57 3.09 20.31
C SER A 300 0.85 1.59 20.21
N TYR A 301 -0.09 0.85 19.62
CA TYR A 301 -0.06 -0.61 19.47
C TYR A 301 1.14 -1.13 18.66
N ASP A 302 1.81 -0.25 17.91
CA ASP A 302 3.04 -0.52 17.17
C ASP A 302 4.24 -0.02 18.00
N LEU A 303 4.73 -0.91 18.86
CA LEU A 303 5.82 -0.63 19.79
C LEU A 303 7.12 -0.48 19.01
N ASP A 304 7.63 0.75 18.88
CA ASP A 304 8.96 1.02 18.35
C ASP A 304 10.01 0.69 19.42
N MET A 305 10.71 -0.43 19.24
CA MET A 305 11.66 -0.99 20.18
C MET A 305 13.09 -0.52 19.92
N PHE A 306 13.73 -0.06 20.98
CA PHE A 306 15.14 0.33 21.02
C PHE A 306 15.79 -0.25 22.27
N TYR A 307 17.13 -0.22 22.32
CA TYR A 307 17.89 -0.75 23.44
C TYR A 307 19.09 0.13 23.78
N GLY A 308 19.51 0.07 25.04
CA GLY A 308 20.67 0.80 25.53
C GLY A 308 20.98 0.44 26.97
N ILE A 309 21.95 1.15 27.54
CA ILE A 309 22.19 1.11 28.99
C ILE A 309 21.31 2.18 29.61
N VAL A 310 20.38 1.78 30.47
CA VAL A 310 19.43 2.67 31.13
C VAL A 310 19.86 2.93 32.57
N SER A 311 19.56 4.13 33.08
CA SER A 311 19.61 4.45 34.50
C SER A 311 18.33 3.96 35.21
N LEU A 312 18.48 3.29 36.34
CA LEU A 312 17.41 2.70 37.14
C LEU A 312 17.21 3.46 38.46
N ASP A 313 16.02 3.35 39.03
CA ASP A 313 15.68 3.81 40.38
C ASP A 313 16.05 5.27 40.72
N GLY A 314 15.98 6.16 39.71
CA GLY A 314 16.24 7.59 39.88
C GLY A 314 17.69 7.97 40.20
N LYS A 315 18.62 7.00 40.20
CA LYS A 315 20.06 7.26 40.30
C LYS A 315 20.65 7.33 38.91
N HIS A 316 21.25 8.47 38.60
CA HIS A 316 21.85 8.73 37.30
C HIS A 316 23.37 8.74 37.47
N PRO A 317 24.13 7.87 36.77
CA PRO A 317 25.58 8.00 36.68
C PRO A 317 26.01 9.24 35.88
N GLY A 318 25.06 10.11 35.49
CA GLY A 318 25.28 11.24 34.61
C GLY A 318 25.45 10.82 33.15
N ILE A 319 25.66 11.81 32.29
CA ILE A 319 25.97 11.58 30.88
C ILE A 319 27.39 11.01 30.77
N GLN A 320 27.51 9.80 30.21
CA GLN A 320 28.77 9.09 30.00
C GLN A 320 29.24 9.18 28.55
N GLN A 321 30.46 8.73 28.28
CA GLN A 321 30.96 8.64 26.91
C GLN A 321 30.14 7.61 26.12
N LYS A 322 29.62 8.02 24.96
CA LYS A 322 28.81 7.15 24.10
C LYS A 322 29.56 5.85 23.75
N LEU A 323 28.87 4.71 23.83
CA LEU A 323 29.36 3.46 23.24
C LEU A 323 29.20 3.49 21.71
N ASN A 324 30.15 2.91 20.98
CA ASN A 324 30.19 2.91 19.52
C ASN A 324 29.03 2.12 18.92
N ILE A 325 28.55 1.11 19.64
CA ILE A 325 27.39 0.31 19.20
C ILE A 325 26.08 1.12 19.15
N PHE A 326 26.02 2.26 19.86
CA PHE A 326 24.83 3.10 19.93
C PHE A 326 24.88 4.25 18.92
N GLN A 327 23.78 4.43 18.18
CA GLN A 327 23.65 5.54 17.23
C GLN A 327 23.32 6.84 17.95
N GLU A 328 22.38 6.79 18.89
CA GLU A 328 21.80 7.96 19.55
C GLU A 328 22.65 8.49 20.70
N LYS A 329 22.53 9.79 20.95
CA LYS A 329 23.36 10.49 21.95
C LYS A 329 23.01 10.07 23.39
N PRO A 330 24.01 10.05 24.29
CA PRO A 330 23.81 9.92 25.72
C PRO A 330 22.83 10.93 26.33
N SER A 331 22.15 10.52 27.40
CA SER A 331 21.30 11.36 28.25
C SER A 331 21.32 10.86 29.70
N ASN A 332 20.70 11.55 30.64
CA ASN A 332 20.60 11.08 32.03
C ASN A 332 19.87 9.73 32.16
N ILE A 333 18.94 9.44 31.25
CA ILE A 333 18.19 8.17 31.23
C ILE A 333 18.99 7.09 30.50
N TRP A 334 19.71 7.46 29.44
CA TRP A 334 20.54 6.57 28.62
C TRP A 334 22.00 7.02 28.71
N PRO A 335 22.70 6.78 29.82
CA PRO A 335 24.01 7.37 30.11
C PRO A 335 25.05 7.13 29.03
N TYR A 336 24.98 6.01 28.31
CA TYR A 336 25.93 5.66 27.26
C TYR A 336 25.36 5.81 25.84
N GLY A 337 24.13 6.30 25.70
CA GLY A 337 23.37 6.31 24.45
C GLY A 337 22.50 5.07 24.27
N TYR A 338 21.81 5.01 23.14
CA TYR A 338 20.90 3.91 22.78
C TYR A 338 20.85 3.71 21.25
N ALA A 339 20.21 2.64 20.82
CA ALA A 339 20.06 2.25 19.43
C ALA A 339 18.68 1.68 19.16
N SER A 340 18.06 2.05 18.04
CA SER A 340 16.86 1.36 17.56
C SER A 340 17.22 -0.09 17.17
N LEU A 341 16.30 -1.02 17.38
CA LEU A 341 16.49 -2.37 16.86
C LEU A 341 16.48 -2.33 15.33
N ASN A 342 17.42 -3.02 14.68
CA ASN A 342 17.47 -3.12 13.23
C ASN A 342 16.62 -4.29 12.67
N LYS A 343 16.30 -5.27 13.52
CA LYS A 343 15.28 -6.31 13.29
C LYS A 343 14.33 -6.36 14.47
N TYR A 344 13.07 -6.74 14.24
CA TYR A 344 12.03 -6.80 15.27
C TYR A 344 11.84 -5.45 16.00
N ARG A 345 11.95 -4.35 15.25
CA ARG A 345 11.76 -2.99 15.76
C ARG A 345 10.30 -2.73 16.12
N TYR A 346 9.39 -3.10 15.23
CA TYR A 346 7.95 -2.92 15.41
C TYR A 346 7.33 -4.23 15.85
N TRP A 347 6.40 -4.17 16.81
CA TRP A 347 5.72 -5.34 17.39
C TRP A 347 4.20 -5.26 17.19
N ASP A 348 3.78 -4.91 15.99
CA ASP A 348 2.41 -5.11 15.48
C ASP A 348 2.04 -6.61 15.39
N MET A 349 0.79 -6.93 15.03
CA MET A 349 0.32 -8.34 14.99
C MET A 349 1.07 -9.20 13.96
N THR A 350 1.57 -8.62 12.87
CA THR A 350 2.31 -9.34 11.82
C THR A 350 3.71 -9.72 12.31
N SER A 351 4.44 -8.74 12.83
CA SER A 351 5.78 -8.95 13.40
C SER A 351 5.74 -9.84 14.64
N ARG A 352 4.69 -9.77 15.46
CA ARG A 352 4.45 -10.73 16.54
C ARG A 352 4.29 -12.16 16.05
N ALA A 353 3.53 -12.37 14.97
CA ALA A 353 3.40 -13.69 14.37
C ALA A 353 4.77 -14.23 13.91
N GLU A 354 5.63 -13.37 13.36
CA GLU A 354 7.01 -13.74 13.00
C GLU A 354 7.84 -14.14 14.23
N ILE A 355 7.83 -13.32 15.29
CA ILE A 355 8.52 -13.58 16.57
C ILE A 355 8.05 -14.89 17.20
N ILE A 356 6.74 -15.14 17.21
CA ILE A 356 6.14 -16.34 17.81
C ILE A 356 6.48 -17.59 17.01
N ASN A 357 6.47 -17.50 15.67
CA ASN A 357 6.82 -18.63 14.81
C ASN A 357 8.33 -18.90 14.75
N ASN A 358 9.16 -17.90 15.07
CA ASN A 358 10.62 -17.99 15.01
C ASN A 358 11.26 -17.54 16.34
N THR A 359 10.72 -17.97 17.48
CA THR A 359 11.13 -17.43 18.78
C THR A 359 12.62 -17.59 19.05
N ASP A 360 13.24 -18.69 18.65
CA ASP A 360 14.70 -18.88 18.80
C ASP A 360 15.51 -17.84 18.03
N LYS A 361 15.08 -17.47 16.81
CA LYS A 361 15.78 -16.43 16.02
C LYS A 361 15.64 -15.06 16.68
N PHE A 362 14.47 -14.75 17.23
CA PHE A 362 14.24 -13.50 17.96
C PHE A 362 15.10 -13.44 19.23
N VAL A 363 15.07 -14.50 20.04
CA VAL A 363 15.83 -14.62 21.29
C VAL A 363 17.34 -14.53 21.04
N ASN A 364 17.85 -15.24 20.03
CA ASN A 364 19.26 -15.14 19.63
C ASN A 364 19.65 -13.72 19.19
N TYR A 365 18.77 -13.03 18.46
CA TYR A 365 19.01 -11.64 18.08
C TYR A 365 19.09 -10.71 19.31
N ILE A 366 18.24 -10.90 20.32
CA ILE A 366 18.33 -10.15 21.59
C ILE A 366 19.64 -10.47 22.32
N LYS A 367 20.04 -11.75 22.36
CA LYS A 367 21.31 -12.19 22.93
C LYS A 367 22.51 -11.53 22.27
N GLU A 368 22.55 -11.48 20.94
CA GLU A 368 23.61 -10.79 20.19
C GLU A 368 23.74 -9.30 20.58
N LYS A 369 22.61 -8.61 20.81
CA LYS A 369 22.62 -7.21 21.27
C LYS A 369 23.19 -7.07 22.68
N ILE A 370 22.83 -7.98 23.59
CA ILE A 370 23.37 -8.00 24.96
C ILE A 370 24.88 -8.25 24.91
N GLU A 371 25.31 -9.28 24.19
CA GLU A 371 26.73 -9.66 24.05
C GLU A 371 27.57 -8.54 23.47
N ALA A 372 27.05 -7.82 22.48
CA ALA A 372 27.78 -6.73 21.85
C ALA A 372 27.96 -5.53 22.82
N VAL A 373 26.96 -5.22 23.66
CA VAL A 373 27.09 -4.21 24.73
C VAL A 373 28.12 -4.66 25.77
N LEU A 374 28.01 -5.89 26.28
CA LEU A 374 28.94 -6.43 27.27
C LEU A 374 30.39 -6.49 26.76
N THR A 375 30.57 -6.87 25.50
CA THR A 375 31.88 -6.93 24.85
C THR A 375 32.52 -5.55 24.80
N GLU A 376 31.76 -4.52 24.41
CA GLU A 376 32.29 -3.16 24.33
C GLU A 376 32.61 -2.57 25.72
N LEU A 377 31.78 -2.83 26.72
CA LEU A 377 32.06 -2.44 28.11
C LEU A 377 33.37 -3.05 28.62
N ASN A 378 33.55 -4.36 28.38
CA ASN A 378 34.78 -5.07 28.77
C ASN A 378 36.01 -4.53 28.05
N GLN A 379 35.93 -4.27 26.73
CA GLN A 379 37.04 -3.69 25.95
C GLN A 379 37.46 -2.31 26.44
N ARG A 380 36.51 -1.52 26.95
CA ARG A 380 36.77 -0.18 27.50
C ARG A 380 37.08 -0.18 29.01
N GLY A 381 37.04 -1.33 29.68
CA GLY A 381 37.22 -1.43 31.13
C GLY A 381 36.13 -0.73 31.94
N ILE A 382 34.94 -0.55 31.38
CA ILE A 382 33.82 0.12 32.05
C ILE A 382 33.08 -0.90 32.91
N LYS A 383 33.00 -0.64 34.21
CA LYS A 383 32.11 -1.36 35.12
C LYS A 383 30.84 -0.53 35.32
N LEU A 384 29.70 -1.18 35.12
CA LEU A 384 28.39 -0.59 35.36
C LEU A 384 28.11 -0.56 36.87
N GLU A 385 27.50 0.52 37.35
CA GLU A 385 27.11 0.73 38.76
C GLU A 385 25.65 0.42 39.03
#